data_AF-A0A835UW81-F1
#
_entry.id   AF-A0A835UW81-F1
#
_cell.length_a   1.000
_cell.length_b   1.000
_cell.length_c   1.000
_cell.angle_alpha   90.00
_cell.angle_beta   90.00
_cell.angle_gamma   90.00
#
_symmetry.space_group_name_H-M   'P 1'
#
loop_
_entity.id
_entity.type
_entity.pdbx_description
1 polymer ?
#
loop_
_entity_poly.entity_id
_entity_poly.type
_entity_poly.pdbx_seq_one_letter_code
_entity_poly.pdbx_strand_id
1 'polypeptide(L)'
;MRVRAFHVMDPKGILEMLLIFVEQRGDATPSISSLFSSVVPEKITPFLGKWKGHSITKRTGVYGATIEEAETVTLLDLHGNGQLIQGVTLTCSASASETKVHWCGTLSDNLITFDGGFQVTLLPGGMYMGCPVDIGKSVAELQSFHLEFCWMESPGTRQRLIRTYDKDGLAVSSTYILETKA
;
A
#
# COMPACT_ATOMS: atom_id res chain seq x y z
N MET A 1 -10.56 13.25 9.65
CA MET A 1 -10.47 13.32 8.18
C MET A 1 -10.55 11.90 7.63
N ARG A 2 -11.06 11.67 6.42
CA ARG A 2 -11.03 10.36 5.77
C ARG A 2 -10.48 10.50 4.36
N VAL A 3 -9.81 9.46 3.90
CA VAL A 3 -9.34 9.36 2.51
C VAL A 3 -9.94 8.11 1.89
N ARG A 4 -10.58 8.26 0.72
CA ARG A 4 -11.09 7.14 -0.07
C ARG A 4 -10.28 7.07 -1.37
N ALA A 5 -9.58 5.96 -1.55
CA ALA A 5 -8.72 5.72 -2.70
C ALA A 5 -9.34 4.66 -3.61
N PHE A 6 -9.33 4.88 -4.93
CA PHE A 6 -9.91 3.99 -5.93
C PHE A 6 -8.87 3.66 -6.99
N HIS A 7 -8.67 2.36 -7.21
CA HIS A 7 -7.95 1.84 -8.37
C HIS A 7 -8.99 1.57 -9.46
N VAL A 8 -8.79 2.12 -10.65
CA VAL A 8 -9.61 1.85 -11.83
C VAL A 8 -8.72 1.22 -12.89
N MET A 9 -9.04 -0.02 -13.22
CA MET A 9 -8.33 -0.81 -14.22
C MET A 9 -9.12 -0.81 -15.52
N ASP A 10 -8.42 -0.84 -16.65
CA ASP A 10 -9.04 -1.07 -17.95
C ASP A 10 -9.58 -2.51 -18.05
N PRO A 11 -10.34 -2.86 -19.11
CA PRO A 11 -10.87 -4.22 -19.28
C PRO A 11 -9.79 -5.31 -19.44
N LYS A 12 -8.52 -4.96 -19.67
CA LYS A 12 -7.39 -5.90 -19.74
C LYS A 12 -6.74 -6.12 -18.37
N GLY A 13 -7.10 -5.32 -17.36
CA GLY A 13 -6.51 -5.40 -16.02
C GLY A 13 -5.26 -4.52 -15.86
N ILE A 14 -5.05 -3.55 -16.74
CA ILE A 14 -3.99 -2.55 -16.63
C ILE A 14 -4.53 -1.31 -15.91
N LEU A 15 -3.73 -0.68 -15.05
CA LEU A 15 -4.14 0.54 -14.36
C LEU A 15 -4.40 1.69 -15.35
N GLU A 16 -5.63 2.21 -15.34
CA GLU A 16 -6.05 3.35 -16.16
C GLU A 16 -6.07 4.65 -15.33
N MET A 17 -6.59 4.59 -14.10
CA MET A 17 -6.79 5.79 -13.29
C MET A 17 -6.72 5.49 -11.78
N LEU A 18 -6.16 6.46 -11.04
CA LEU A 18 -6.20 6.51 -9.57
C LEU A 18 -7.04 7.71 -9.15
N LEU A 19 -8.03 7.49 -8.28
CA LEU A 19 -8.87 8.55 -7.72
C LEU A 19 -8.71 8.61 -6.21
N ILE A 20 -8.58 9.82 -5.67
CA ILE A 20 -8.51 10.05 -4.23
C ILE A 20 -9.54 11.11 -3.84
N PHE A 21 -10.39 10.76 -2.87
CA PHE A 21 -11.29 11.70 -2.20
C PHE A 21 -10.77 11.96 -0.79
N VAL A 22 -10.41 13.21 -0.51
CA VAL A 22 -10.06 13.68 0.84
C VAL A 22 -11.27 14.40 1.40
N GLU A 23 -11.80 13.90 2.50
CA GLU A 23 -13.08 14.36 3.05
C GLU A 23 -12.95 14.66 4.55
N GLN A 24 -13.51 15.78 4.98
CA GLN A 24 -13.64 16.14 6.39
C GLN A 24 -15.13 16.23 6.74
N ARG A 25 -15.50 15.64 7.89
CA ARG A 25 -16.88 15.69 8.39
C ARG A 25 -17.09 17.02 9.13
N GLY A 26 -18.17 17.72 8.83
CA GLY A 26 -18.55 19.00 9.43
C GLY A 26 -18.44 20.18 8.45
N ASP A 27 -18.80 21.38 8.89
CA ASP A 27 -18.85 22.60 8.05
C ASP A 27 -17.48 23.27 7.84
N ALA A 28 -16.42 22.75 8.44
CA ALA A 28 -15.07 23.26 8.22
C ALA A 28 -14.58 22.81 6.82
N THR A 29 -14.30 23.77 5.94
CA THR A 29 -13.59 23.49 4.69
C THR A 29 -12.27 22.80 5.03
N PRO A 30 -12.02 21.58 4.53
CA PRO A 30 -10.73 20.94 4.78
C PRO A 30 -9.63 21.83 4.25
N SER A 31 -8.56 21.99 5.03
CA SER A 31 -7.35 22.67 4.56
C SER A 31 -6.62 21.74 3.59
N ILE A 32 -7.23 21.51 2.42
CA ILE A 32 -6.72 20.62 1.36
C ILE A 32 -5.39 21.17 0.82
N SER A 33 -5.20 22.49 0.87
CA SER A 33 -4.00 23.19 0.41
C SER A 33 -2.70 22.70 1.06
N SER A 34 -2.75 22.16 2.29
CA SER A 34 -1.56 21.64 2.98
C SER A 34 -1.11 20.26 2.46
N LEU A 35 -2.03 19.45 1.92
CA LEU A 35 -1.73 18.11 1.38
C LEU A 35 -1.00 18.18 0.03
N PHE A 36 -1.21 19.27 -0.71
CA PHE A 36 -0.63 19.50 -2.03
C PHE A 36 0.43 20.61 -2.03
N SER A 37 1.00 20.93 -0.86
CA SER A 37 2.08 21.91 -0.74
C SER A 37 3.15 21.66 -1.80
N SER A 38 3.45 22.70 -2.59
CA SER A 38 4.33 22.65 -3.77
C SER A 38 5.82 22.50 -3.44
N VAL A 39 6.18 22.43 -2.15
CA VAL A 39 7.55 22.22 -1.68
C VAL A 39 7.71 20.75 -1.32
N VAL A 40 7.94 19.91 -2.32
CA VAL A 40 8.01 18.46 -2.12
C VAL A 40 9.46 18.02 -2.31
N PRO A 41 10.22 17.71 -1.23
CA PRO A 41 11.34 16.76 -1.35
C PRO A 41 10.80 15.46 -1.97
N GLU A 42 11.63 14.69 -2.69
CA GLU A 42 11.20 13.46 -3.39
C GLU A 42 10.09 12.72 -2.63
N LYS A 43 8.94 12.47 -3.28
CA LYS A 43 7.74 11.93 -2.60
C LYS A 43 7.99 10.62 -1.86
N ILE A 44 9.06 9.91 -2.21
CA ILE A 44 9.48 8.67 -1.58
C ILE A 44 10.14 8.88 -0.21
N THR A 45 10.83 10.01 0.00
CA THR A 45 11.65 10.27 1.20
C THR A 45 10.91 10.02 2.52
N PRO A 46 9.64 10.45 2.69
CA PRO A 46 8.91 10.19 3.93
C PRO A 46 8.78 8.70 4.24
N PHE A 47 8.63 7.86 3.21
CA PHE A 47 8.39 6.43 3.32
C PHE A 47 9.65 5.60 3.54
N LEU A 48 10.84 6.13 3.24
CA LEU A 48 12.12 5.44 3.43
C LEU A 48 12.42 5.15 4.90
N GLY A 49 13.19 4.10 5.15
CA GLY A 49 13.61 3.66 6.48
C GLY A 49 12.79 2.50 7.03
N LYS A 50 12.89 2.29 8.34
CA LYS A 50 12.28 1.18 9.06
C LYS A 50 10.95 1.59 9.69
N TRP A 51 9.94 0.77 9.47
CA TRP A 51 8.60 0.91 10.02
C TRP A 51 8.28 -0.35 10.83
N LYS A 52 7.62 -0.16 11.96
CA LYS A 52 7.14 -1.26 12.80
C LYS A 52 5.69 -1.03 13.15
N GLY A 53 4.91 -2.08 13.23
CA GLY A 53 3.49 -1.94 13.50
C GLY A 53 2.78 -3.25 13.71
N HIS A 54 1.46 -3.17 13.58
CA HIS A 54 0.57 -4.30 13.77
C HIS A 54 -0.42 -4.36 12.60
N SER A 55 -0.71 -5.58 12.16
CA SER A 55 -1.63 -5.87 11.08
C SER A 55 -2.78 -6.76 11.53
N ILE A 56 -3.98 -6.48 11.00
CA ILE A 56 -5.18 -7.28 11.22
C ILE A 56 -5.78 -7.63 9.86
N THR A 57 -5.86 -8.91 9.56
CA THR A 57 -6.45 -9.44 8.33
C THR A 57 -7.86 -9.94 8.61
N LYS A 58 -8.84 -9.42 7.87
CA LYS A 58 -10.25 -9.82 7.96
C LYS A 58 -10.74 -10.42 6.65
N ARG A 59 -11.59 -11.45 6.75
CA ARG A 59 -12.28 -12.02 5.59
C ARG A 59 -13.24 -11.01 4.98
N THR A 60 -13.30 -10.96 3.65
CA THR A 60 -14.33 -10.17 2.96
C THR A 60 -15.73 -10.68 3.30
N GLY A 61 -16.65 -9.75 3.53
CA GLY A 61 -18.05 -10.03 3.83
C GLY A 61 -18.52 -9.29 5.08
N VAL A 62 -19.83 -9.19 5.28
CA VAL A 62 -20.43 -8.41 6.37
C VAL A 62 -20.01 -8.92 7.75
N TYR A 63 -19.85 -10.24 7.91
CA TYR A 63 -19.41 -10.84 9.17
C TYR A 63 -17.98 -10.41 9.55
N GLY A 64 -17.09 -10.22 8.57
CA GLY A 64 -15.77 -9.62 8.81
C GLY A 64 -14.89 -10.37 9.83
N ALA A 65 -14.91 -11.71 9.80
CA ALA A 65 -14.11 -12.54 10.69
C ALA A 65 -12.63 -12.17 10.62
N THR A 66 -11.99 -12.00 11.78
CA THR A 66 -10.53 -11.91 11.84
C THR A 66 -9.94 -13.26 11.47
N ILE A 67 -9.08 -13.25 10.45
CA ILE A 67 -8.33 -14.41 9.97
C ILE A 67 -7.00 -14.49 10.71
N GLU A 68 -6.31 -13.35 10.83
CA GLU A 68 -4.95 -13.31 11.34
C GLU A 68 -4.60 -11.93 11.89
N GLU A 69 -3.74 -11.93 12.90
CA GLU A 69 -3.08 -10.74 13.46
C GLU A 69 -1.58 -10.98 13.50
N ALA A 70 -0.79 -9.99 13.10
CA ALA A 70 0.66 -10.13 13.03
C ALA A 70 1.37 -8.81 13.30
N GLU A 71 2.49 -8.88 14.00
CA GLU A 71 3.45 -7.78 14.10
C GLU A 71 4.14 -7.59 12.75
N THR A 72 4.29 -6.34 12.30
CA THR A 72 4.88 -6.00 11.02
C THR A 72 6.18 -5.24 11.19
N VAL A 73 7.17 -5.57 10.37
CA VAL A 73 8.39 -4.76 10.20
C VAL A 73 8.61 -4.55 8.71
N THR A 74 8.51 -3.30 8.27
CA THR A 74 8.73 -2.92 6.87
C THR A 74 10.01 -2.08 6.77
N LEU A 75 10.95 -2.48 5.94
CA LEU A 75 12.15 -1.73 5.57
C LEU A 75 12.01 -1.26 4.12
N LEU A 76 12.27 0.03 3.85
CA LEU A 76 12.28 0.58 2.51
C LEU A 76 13.52 1.44 2.31
N ASP A 77 14.45 0.99 1.47
CA ASP A 77 15.71 1.68 1.23
C ASP A 77 15.88 2.01 -0.26
N LEU A 78 16.37 3.22 -0.54
CA LEU A 78 16.70 3.69 -1.89
C LEU A 78 18.22 3.85 -2.01
N HIS A 79 18.81 3.10 -2.94
CA HIS A 79 20.23 3.19 -3.24
C HIS A 79 20.50 4.33 -4.25
N GLY A 80 21.72 4.87 -4.24
CA GLY A 80 22.12 6.01 -5.08
C GLY A 80 22.08 5.76 -6.61
N ASN A 81 21.86 4.53 -7.04
CA ASN A 81 21.63 4.14 -8.43
C ASN A 81 20.14 4.12 -8.83
N GLY A 82 19.23 4.53 -7.95
CA GLY A 82 17.77 4.48 -8.17
C GLY A 82 17.14 3.11 -7.88
N GLN A 83 17.91 2.14 -7.38
CA GLN A 83 17.41 0.83 -6.97
C GLN A 83 16.73 0.95 -5.61
N LEU A 84 15.50 0.45 -5.54
CA LEU A 84 14.71 0.40 -4.32
C LEU A 84 14.67 -1.04 -3.80
N ILE A 85 14.90 -1.19 -2.49
CA ILE A 85 14.79 -2.46 -1.79
C ILE A 85 13.69 -2.34 -0.75
N GLN A 86 12.71 -3.25 -0.82
CA GLN A 86 11.65 -3.38 0.17
C GLN A 86 11.75 -4.75 0.86
N GLY A 87 11.81 -4.73 2.19
CA GLY A 87 11.68 -5.93 3.03
C GLY A 87 10.44 -5.81 3.91
N VAL A 88 9.58 -6.82 3.90
CA VAL A 88 8.43 -6.90 4.81
C VAL A 88 8.54 -8.20 5.61
N THR A 89 8.52 -8.07 6.92
CA THR A 89 8.46 -9.20 7.85
C THR A 89 7.13 -9.15 8.58
N LEU A 90 6.42 -10.28 8.59
CA LEU A 90 5.19 -10.51 9.33
C LEU A 90 5.44 -11.62 10.35
N THR A 91 5.20 -11.35 11.62
CA THR A 91 5.30 -12.34 12.69
C THR A 91 3.92 -12.60 13.26
N CYS A 92 3.35 -13.76 12.93
CA CYS A 92 2.01 -14.17 13.34
C CYS A 92 1.96 -14.41 14.86
N SER A 93 1.05 -13.72 15.54
CA SER A 93 0.94 -13.76 17.00
C SER A 93 0.52 -15.14 17.54
N ALA A 94 -0.35 -15.84 16.81
CA ALA A 94 -0.95 -17.11 17.24
C ALA A 94 -0.07 -18.34 16.95
N SER A 95 0.69 -18.32 15.84
CA SER A 95 1.46 -19.48 15.38
C SER A 95 2.97 -19.33 15.57
N ALA A 96 3.45 -18.15 16.00
CA ALA A 96 4.86 -17.79 16.04
C ALA A 96 5.61 -18.00 14.71
N SER A 97 4.88 -18.07 13.59
CA SER A 97 5.46 -18.17 12.25
C SER A 97 5.90 -16.79 11.77
N GLU A 98 7.01 -16.75 11.04
CA GLU A 98 7.58 -15.53 10.47
C GLU A 98 7.59 -15.65 8.95
N THR A 99 6.92 -14.72 8.27
CA THR A 99 6.94 -14.60 6.81
C THR A 99 7.79 -13.41 6.43
N LYS A 100 8.77 -13.62 5.54
CA LYS A 100 9.64 -12.57 5.01
C LYS A 100 9.43 -12.44 3.51
N VAL A 101 9.11 -11.24 3.07
CA VAL A 101 8.98 -10.89 1.67
C VAL A 101 10.03 -9.85 1.35
N HIS A 102 10.76 -10.07 0.26
CA HIS A 102 11.82 -9.17 -0.19
C HIS A 102 11.60 -8.86 -1.67
N TRP A 103 11.50 -7.57 -2.00
CA TRP A 103 11.33 -7.10 -3.36
C TRP A 103 12.40 -6.07 -3.70
N CYS A 104 12.89 -6.16 -4.93
CA CYS A 104 13.72 -5.15 -5.55
C CYS A 104 12.90 -4.45 -6.64
N GLY A 105 13.17 -3.17 -6.83
CA GLY A 105 12.52 -2.37 -7.85
C GLY A 105 13.35 -1.17 -8.26
N THR A 106 12.79 -0.40 -9.19
CA THR A 106 13.37 0.85 -9.67
C THR A 106 12.40 1.99 -9.45
N LEU A 107 12.92 3.14 -9.05
CA LEU A 107 12.16 4.38 -8.95
C LEU A 107 12.38 5.20 -10.23
N SER A 108 11.29 5.51 -10.94
CA SER A 108 11.28 6.46 -12.05
C SER A 108 10.22 7.52 -11.77
N ASP A 109 10.66 8.76 -11.56
CA ASP A 109 9.85 9.88 -11.11
C ASP A 109 9.05 9.56 -9.82
N ASN A 110 7.75 9.31 -9.96
CA ASN A 110 6.83 8.98 -8.87
C ASN A 110 6.33 7.54 -8.95
N LEU A 111 6.86 6.72 -9.86
CA LEU A 111 6.45 5.34 -10.05
C LEU A 111 7.58 4.40 -9.64
N ILE A 112 7.28 3.52 -8.69
CA ILE A 112 8.13 2.40 -8.31
C ILE A 112 7.64 1.19 -9.08
N THR A 113 8.55 0.51 -9.78
CA THR A 113 8.26 -0.77 -10.44
C THR A 113 9.12 -1.86 -9.82
N PHE A 114 8.49 -2.87 -9.23
CA PHE A 114 9.16 -4.02 -8.64
C PHE A 114 9.32 -5.14 -9.66
N ASP A 115 10.41 -5.90 -9.55
CA ASP A 115 10.76 -7.00 -10.47
C ASP A 115 9.69 -8.11 -10.50
N GLY A 116 8.87 -8.21 -9.45
CA GLY A 116 7.74 -9.15 -9.33
C GLY A 116 6.46 -8.74 -10.07
N GLY A 117 6.49 -7.67 -10.88
CA GLY A 117 5.31 -7.20 -11.60
C GLY A 117 4.30 -6.43 -10.74
N PHE A 118 4.76 -5.88 -9.61
CA PHE A 118 3.99 -4.96 -8.77
C PHE A 118 4.50 -3.53 -8.97
N GLN A 119 3.62 -2.55 -8.92
CA GLN A 119 3.98 -1.15 -9.05
C GLN A 119 3.34 -0.31 -7.95
N VAL A 120 4.01 0.77 -7.55
CA VAL A 120 3.52 1.73 -6.56
C VAL A 120 3.65 3.14 -7.10
N THR A 121 2.54 3.86 -7.18
CA THR A 121 2.50 5.27 -7.56
C THR A 121 2.50 6.14 -6.31
N LEU A 122 3.50 7.03 -6.22
CA LEU A 122 3.67 8.00 -5.14
C LEU A 122 2.80 9.23 -5.39
N LEU A 123 1.94 9.55 -4.42
CA LEU A 123 0.92 10.57 -4.53
C LEU A 123 1.21 11.71 -3.54
N PRO A 124 0.70 12.92 -3.78
CA PRO A 124 0.80 14.02 -2.81
C PRO A 124 0.18 13.66 -1.46
N GLY A 125 0.45 14.46 -0.42
CA GLY A 125 -0.18 14.28 0.90
C GLY A 125 0.30 13.04 1.68
N GLY A 126 1.49 12.53 1.38
CA GLY A 126 2.05 11.35 2.06
C GLY A 126 1.25 10.08 1.73
N MET A 127 0.74 9.98 0.51
CA MET A 127 -0.04 8.84 0.04
C MET A 127 0.73 8.03 -1.02
N TYR A 128 0.46 6.74 -1.10
CA TYR A 128 0.80 5.95 -2.27
C TYR A 128 -0.29 4.91 -2.54
N MET A 129 -0.34 4.45 -3.78
CA MET A 129 -1.25 3.39 -4.22
C MET A 129 -0.46 2.33 -4.98
N GLY A 130 -0.66 1.07 -4.62
CA GLY A 130 0.05 -0.07 -5.17
C GLY A 130 -0.87 -1.08 -5.84
N CYS A 131 -0.47 -1.61 -6.99
CA CYS A 131 -1.20 -2.66 -7.70
C CYS A 131 -0.25 -3.48 -8.57
N PRO A 132 -0.67 -4.66 -9.07
CA PRO A 132 0.05 -5.34 -10.14
C PRO A 132 0.11 -4.43 -11.39
N VAL A 133 1.17 -4.59 -12.18
CA VAL A 133 1.30 -3.93 -13.48
C VAL A 133 0.23 -4.44 -14.45
N ASP A 134 -0.07 -5.74 -14.38
CA ASP A 134 -1.07 -6.41 -15.21
C ASP A 134 -1.82 -7.48 -14.41
N ILE A 135 -3.06 -7.17 -14.03
CA ILE A 135 -3.94 -8.11 -13.31
C ILE A 135 -4.39 -9.25 -14.23
N GLY A 136 -4.59 -8.98 -15.51
CA GLY A 136 -4.95 -10.00 -16.50
C GLY A 136 -3.91 -11.12 -16.55
N LYS A 137 -2.63 -10.76 -16.47
CA LYS A 137 -1.52 -11.71 -16.34
C LYS A 137 -1.60 -12.52 -15.04
N SER A 138 -1.84 -11.89 -13.88
CA SER A 138 -1.99 -12.61 -12.61
C SER A 138 -3.11 -13.64 -12.67
N VAL A 139 -4.27 -13.29 -13.24
CA VAL A 139 -5.41 -14.20 -13.41
C VAL A 139 -5.08 -15.33 -14.39
N ALA A 140 -4.45 -15.02 -15.53
CA ALA A 140 -4.04 -16.03 -16.52
C ALA A 140 -3.03 -17.04 -15.96
N GLU A 141 -2.17 -16.61 -15.04
CA GLU A 141 -1.18 -17.45 -14.35
C GLU A 141 -1.73 -18.11 -13.07
N LEU A 142 -3.02 -17.97 -12.79
CA LEU A 142 -3.71 -18.49 -11.59
C LEU A 142 -3.08 -18.01 -10.28
N GLN A 143 -2.56 -16.78 -10.26
CA GLN A 143 -1.93 -16.15 -9.10
C GLN A 143 -2.89 -15.20 -8.40
N SER A 144 -2.90 -15.27 -7.07
CA SER A 144 -3.52 -14.24 -6.24
C SER A 144 -2.77 -12.92 -6.37
N PHE A 145 -3.48 -11.82 -6.20
CA PHE A 145 -2.89 -10.48 -6.25
C PHE A 145 -3.52 -9.59 -5.17
N HIS A 146 -2.97 -8.38 -4.98
CA HIS A 146 -3.51 -7.43 -4.03
C HIS A 146 -3.42 -6.00 -4.56
N LEU A 147 -4.29 -5.15 -4.02
CA LEU A 147 -4.20 -3.70 -4.19
C LEU A 147 -3.85 -3.09 -2.83
N GLU A 148 -3.09 -2.01 -2.84
CA GLU A 148 -2.62 -1.36 -1.64
C GLU A 148 -2.90 0.13 -1.68
N PHE A 149 -3.35 0.67 -0.54
CA PHE A 149 -3.39 2.10 -0.31
C PHE A 149 -2.65 2.40 1.00
N CYS A 150 -1.76 3.38 0.96
CA CYS A 150 -1.09 3.88 2.14
C CYS A 150 -1.33 5.38 2.29
N TRP A 151 -1.50 5.81 3.53
CA TRP A 151 -1.59 7.20 3.90
C TRP A 151 -0.82 7.46 5.20
N MET A 152 0.14 8.39 5.12
CA MET A 152 0.85 8.93 6.26
C MET A 152 0.01 10.04 6.90
N GLU A 153 -0.64 9.71 8.02
CA GLU A 153 -1.50 10.66 8.74
C GLU A 153 -0.68 11.76 9.43
N SER A 154 0.49 11.40 9.95
CA SER A 154 1.43 12.32 10.59
C SER A 154 2.88 11.88 10.32
N PRO A 155 3.88 12.78 10.42
CA PRO A 155 5.27 12.39 10.27
C PRO A 155 5.63 11.23 11.21
N GLY A 156 6.04 10.11 10.63
CA GLY A 156 6.41 8.91 11.37
C GLY A 156 5.25 7.99 11.77
N THR A 157 4.00 8.27 11.39
CA THR A 157 2.87 7.33 11.55
C THR A 157 2.13 7.16 10.24
N ARG A 158 1.94 5.92 9.80
CA ARG A 158 1.22 5.61 8.56
C ARG A 158 0.23 4.48 8.74
N GLN A 159 -0.80 4.52 7.92
CA GLN A 159 -1.80 3.47 7.81
C GLN A 159 -1.72 2.87 6.40
N ARG A 160 -1.82 1.55 6.30
CA ARG A 160 -1.89 0.82 5.04
C ARG A 160 -3.16 -0.03 5.04
N LEU A 161 -3.82 -0.09 3.89
CA LEU A 161 -4.95 -0.95 3.65
C LEU A 161 -4.67 -1.77 2.39
N ILE A 162 -4.59 -3.08 2.58
CA ILE A 162 -4.33 -4.04 1.51
C ILE A 162 -5.62 -4.82 1.25
N ARG A 163 -6.03 -4.88 -0.01
CA ARG A 163 -7.18 -5.66 -0.48
C ARG A 163 -6.66 -6.83 -1.28
N THR A 164 -6.89 -8.05 -0.80
CA THR A 164 -6.37 -9.28 -1.43
C THR A 164 -7.45 -9.94 -2.27
N TYR A 165 -7.06 -10.36 -3.47
CA TYR A 165 -7.89 -11.05 -4.45
C TYR A 165 -7.35 -12.45 -4.68
N ASP A 166 -8.24 -13.41 -4.91
CA ASP A 166 -7.85 -14.73 -5.37
C ASP A 166 -7.49 -14.73 -6.87
N LYS A 167 -7.09 -15.91 -7.35
CA LYS A 167 -6.72 -16.16 -8.76
C LYS A 167 -7.83 -15.85 -9.77
N ASP A 168 -9.09 -15.75 -9.34
CA ASP A 168 -10.24 -15.49 -10.21
C ASP A 168 -10.67 -14.00 -10.12
N GLY A 169 -9.93 -13.18 -9.38
CA GLY A 169 -10.20 -11.76 -9.20
C GLY A 169 -11.27 -11.45 -8.17
N LEU A 170 -11.64 -12.40 -7.31
CA LEU A 170 -12.59 -12.17 -6.22
C LEU A 170 -11.86 -11.69 -4.96
N ALA A 171 -12.34 -10.62 -4.35
CA ALA A 171 -11.75 -10.09 -3.12
C ALA A 171 -12.02 -11.02 -1.93
N VAL A 172 -10.98 -11.64 -1.38
CA VAL A 172 -11.10 -12.64 -0.30
C VAL A 172 -10.85 -12.08 1.10
N SER A 173 -10.02 -11.04 1.23
CA SER A 173 -9.69 -10.45 2.52
C SER A 173 -9.27 -8.98 2.43
N SER A 174 -9.14 -8.34 3.58
CA SER A 174 -8.50 -7.04 3.72
C SER A 174 -7.62 -7.01 4.95
N THR A 175 -6.42 -6.49 4.78
CA THR A 175 -5.42 -6.34 5.84
C THR A 175 -5.24 -4.86 6.12
N TYR A 176 -5.56 -4.46 7.34
CA TYR A 176 -5.27 -3.13 7.85
C TYR A 176 -3.94 -3.18 8.60
N ILE A 177 -3.05 -2.22 8.35
CA ILE A 177 -1.75 -2.12 9.02
C ILE A 177 -1.59 -0.71 9.56
N LEU A 178 -1.25 -0.59 10.84
CA LEU A 178 -0.86 0.66 11.46
C LEU A 178 0.61 0.57 11.84
N GLU A 179 1.45 1.46 11.30
CA GLU A 179 2.89 1.44 11.51
C GLU A 179 3.43 2.79 11.98
N THR A 180 4.44 2.74 12.84
CA THR A 180 5.25 3.87 13.25
C THR A 180 6.68 3.71 12.75
N LYS A 181 7.33 4.83 12.43
CA LYS A 181 8.72 4.86 11.99
C LYS A 181 9.63 4.61 13.20
N ALA A 182 10.55 3.67 13.05
CA ALA A 182 11.48 3.25 14.10
C ALA A 182 12.80 4.04 14.07
#